data_AF-A0A0C2WUW5-F1
#
_entry.id   AF-A0A0C2WUW5-F1
#
_cell.length_a   1.000
_cell.length_b   1.000
_cell.length_c   1.000
_cell.angle_alpha   90.00
_cell.angle_beta   90.00
_cell.angle_gamma   90.00
#
_symmetry.space_group_name_H-M   'P 1'
#
loop_
_entity.id
_entity.type
_entity.pdbx_description
1 polymer ?
#
loop_
_entity_poly.entity_id
_entity_poly.type
_entity_poly.pdbx_seq_one_letter_code
_entity_poly.pdbx_strand_id
1 'polypeptide(L)'
;LPPLQSPSTFYLGRDTYLQALKDCFSPKLDSERKGFLLYGMGGIGKTQICLKFIQQQYNYVRFSDIFWIDASSEHTIDLCLKQIALKYKMDAALPAKSVLEWIADRDDWLMV
;
A
#
# COMPACT_ATOMS: atom_id res chain seq x y z
N LEU A 1 -10.48 -8.14 -1.39
CA LEU A 1 -9.28 -7.85 -0.58
C LEU A 1 -9.63 -8.16 0.86
N PRO A 2 -8.82 -8.92 1.61
CA PRO A 2 -9.00 -8.97 3.06
C PRO A 2 -9.02 -7.53 3.60
N PRO A 3 -9.89 -7.22 4.56
CA PRO A 3 -9.92 -5.89 5.13
C PRO A 3 -8.53 -5.54 5.67
N LEU A 4 -8.08 -4.30 5.42
CA LEU A 4 -6.88 -3.76 6.05
C LEU A 4 -7.00 -3.96 7.56
N GLN A 5 -6.05 -4.68 8.14
CA GLN A 5 -6.03 -4.90 9.58
C GLN A 5 -5.71 -3.59 10.30
N SER A 6 -6.38 -3.34 11.41
CA SER A 6 -5.97 -2.24 12.29
C SER A 6 -4.58 -2.54 12.85
N PRO A 7 -3.68 -1.54 12.92
CA PRO A 7 -2.42 -1.72 13.63
C PRO A 7 -2.70 -2.03 15.10
N SER A 8 -1.75 -2.73 15.75
CA SER A 8 -1.80 -3.01 17.18
C SER A 8 -2.00 -1.73 17.99
N THR A 9 -2.80 -1.83 19.06
CA THR A 9 -2.94 -0.75 20.07
C THR A 9 -1.63 -0.51 20.81
N PHE A 10 -0.78 -1.54 20.95
CA PHE A 10 0.55 -1.47 21.54
C PHE A 10 1.62 -1.24 20.47
N TYR A 11 1.64 -0.03 19.92
CA TYR A 11 2.66 0.42 18.96
C TYR A 11 3.51 1.52 19.60
N LEU A 12 4.77 1.23 19.94
CA LEU A 12 5.66 2.14 20.67
C LEU A 12 7.06 2.17 20.05
N GLY A 13 7.73 3.34 20.12
CA GLY A 13 9.17 3.48 19.83
C GLY A 13 9.56 3.29 18.37
N ARG A 14 8.64 3.52 17.42
CA ARG A 14 8.87 3.33 15.97
C ARG A 14 8.59 4.60 15.15
N ASP A 15 8.50 5.74 15.82
CA ASP A 15 8.15 7.02 15.21
C ASP A 15 9.17 7.47 14.16
N THR A 16 10.44 7.11 14.32
CA THR A 16 11.50 7.39 13.33
C THR A 16 11.22 6.73 11.98
N TYR A 17 10.73 5.48 11.96
CA TYR A 17 10.34 4.79 10.73
C TYR A 17 9.12 5.43 10.09
N LEU A 18 8.14 5.83 10.91
CA LEU A 18 6.95 6.54 10.42
C LEU A 18 7.31 7.90 9.83
N GLN A 19 8.25 8.62 10.45
CA GLN A 19 8.74 9.89 9.94
C GLN A 19 9.48 9.70 8.61
N ALA A 20 10.35 8.71 8.50
CA ALA A 20 11.04 8.40 7.23
C ALA A 20 10.06 8.08 6.09
N LEU A 21 8.98 7.34 6.37
CA LEU A 21 7.90 7.09 5.40
C LEU A 21 7.19 8.39 5.00
N LYS A 22 6.86 9.26 5.97
CA LYS A 22 6.23 10.57 5.69
C LYS A 22 7.13 11.45 4.83
N ASP A 23 8.41 11.51 5.14
CA ASP A 23 9.37 12.34 4.41
C ASP A 23 9.55 11.83 2.99
N CYS A 24 9.64 10.51 2.81
CA CYS A 24 9.71 9.88 1.49
C CYS A 24 8.46 10.21 0.66
N PHE A 25 7.28 9.90 1.17
CA PHE A 25 6.00 10.06 0.48
C PHE A 25 5.39 11.47 0.56
N SER A 26 6.15 12.46 1.06
CA SER A 26 5.74 13.87 1.05
C SER A 26 5.38 14.32 -0.36
N PRO A 27 4.33 15.16 -0.55
CA PRO A 27 4.03 15.72 -1.86
C PRO A 27 5.25 16.54 -2.32
N LYS A 28 5.82 16.17 -3.46
CA LYS A 28 6.84 16.97 -4.14
C LYS A 28 6.28 17.33 -5.51
N LEU A 29 6.76 18.43 -6.09
CA LEU A 29 6.38 18.88 -7.43
C LEU A 29 6.74 17.87 -8.52
N ASP A 30 7.61 16.91 -8.20
CA ASP A 30 8.06 15.88 -9.12
C ASP A 30 7.06 14.71 -9.17
N SER A 31 6.68 14.33 -10.39
CA SER A 31 5.67 13.29 -10.66
C SER A 31 6.25 11.87 -10.61
N GLU A 32 7.45 11.70 -10.08
CA GLU A 32 8.12 10.40 -10.03
C GLU A 32 7.46 9.43 -9.04
N ARG A 33 7.34 8.16 -9.46
CA ARG A 33 6.88 7.07 -8.60
C ARG A 33 7.91 6.82 -7.49
N LYS A 34 7.47 6.92 -6.24
CA LYS A 34 8.33 6.73 -5.06
C LYS A 34 8.25 5.30 -4.55
N GLY A 35 9.39 4.78 -4.07
CA GLY A 35 9.49 3.48 -3.42
C GLY A 35 10.18 3.58 -2.06
N PHE A 36 9.77 2.72 -1.12
CA PHE A 36 10.39 2.61 0.19
C PHE A 36 10.51 1.15 0.60
N LEU A 37 11.73 0.67 0.89
CA LEU A 37 11.98 -0.70 1.30
C LEU A 37 12.08 -0.82 2.83
N LEU A 38 11.13 -1.51 3.45
CA LEU A 38 11.21 -1.96 4.83
C LEU A 38 11.72 -3.40 4.88
N TYR A 39 12.93 -3.59 5.42
CA TYR A 39 13.56 -4.91 5.57
C TYR A 39 13.96 -5.17 7.02
N GLY A 40 14.22 -6.44 7.35
CA GLY A 40 14.59 -6.88 8.70
C GLY A 40 14.02 -8.26 9.02
N MET A 41 14.40 -8.81 10.18
CA MET A 41 14.01 -10.16 10.60
C MET A 41 12.48 -10.38 10.64
N GLY A 42 12.07 -11.65 10.57
CA GLY A 42 10.68 -12.05 10.82
C GLY A 42 10.21 -11.55 12.19
N GLY A 43 8.94 -11.15 12.31
CA GLY A 43 8.36 -10.69 13.59
C GLY A 43 8.79 -9.29 14.06
N ILE A 44 9.75 -8.61 13.40
CA ILE A 44 10.24 -7.30 13.85
C ILE A 44 9.22 -6.14 13.75
N GLY A 45 8.04 -6.40 13.17
CA GLY A 45 6.94 -5.44 13.09
C GLY A 45 6.87 -4.62 11.79
N LYS A 46 7.50 -5.06 10.69
CA LYS A 46 7.44 -4.35 9.38
C LYS A 46 6.01 -4.07 8.93
N THR A 47 5.15 -5.10 8.93
CA THR A 47 3.73 -4.98 8.61
C THR A 47 3.02 -4.00 9.54
N GLN A 48 3.34 -4.00 10.84
CA GLN A 48 2.75 -3.07 11.81
C GLN A 48 3.15 -1.61 11.53
N ILE A 49 4.37 -1.37 11.05
CA ILE A 49 4.81 -0.03 10.61
C ILE A 49 3.97 0.43 9.41
N CYS A 50 3.77 -0.41 8.39
CA CYS A 50 2.93 -0.08 7.24
C CYS A 50 1.47 0.21 7.64
N LEU A 51 0.87 -0.66 8.47
CA LEU A 51 -0.50 -0.49 8.95
C LEU A 51 -0.65 0.80 9.77
N LYS A 52 0.34 1.13 10.61
CA LYS A 52 0.32 2.37 11.39
C LYS A 52 0.49 3.61 10.52
N PHE A 53 1.34 3.55 9.51
CA PHE A 53 1.49 4.61 8.52
C PHE A 53 0.17 4.83 7.78
N ILE A 54 -0.43 3.79 7.20
CA ILE A 54 -1.73 3.84 6.53
C ILE A 54 -2.80 4.46 7.45
N GLN A 55 -2.91 4.01 8.70
CA GLN A 55 -3.83 4.57 9.69
C GLN A 55 -3.62 6.07 9.90
N GLN A 56 -2.37 6.53 9.99
CA GLN A 56 -2.08 7.96 10.14
C GLN A 56 -2.47 8.75 8.89
N GLN A 57 -2.22 8.21 7.69
CA GLN A 57 -2.49 8.90 6.42
C GLN A 57 -3.97 9.01 6.08
N TYR A 58 -4.82 8.09 6.55
CA TYR A 58 -6.28 8.23 6.44
C TYR A 58 -6.79 9.53 7.07
N ASN A 59 -6.19 9.98 8.18
CA ASN A 59 -6.59 11.24 8.83
C ASN A 59 -6.18 12.49 8.03
N TYR A 60 -5.17 12.36 7.17
CA TYR A 60 -4.63 13.46 6.36
C TYR A 60 -5.15 13.45 4.91
N VAL A 61 -5.96 12.44 4.54
CA VAL A 61 -6.50 12.25 3.18
C VAL A 61 -5.40 12.34 2.11
N ARG A 62 -4.20 11.81 2.41
CA ARG A 62 -3.03 11.97 1.53
C ARG A 62 -3.11 11.15 0.26
N PHE A 63 -3.66 9.93 0.36
CA PHE A 63 -3.73 8.98 -0.74
C PHE A 63 -5.18 8.74 -1.16
N SER A 64 -5.44 8.70 -2.47
CA SER A 64 -6.77 8.42 -3.03
C SER A 64 -7.15 6.95 -2.80
N ASP A 65 -6.16 6.06 -2.93
CA ASP A 65 -6.35 4.62 -2.91
C ASP A 65 -5.19 3.94 -2.21
N ILE A 66 -5.51 2.87 -1.47
CA ILE A 66 -4.53 2.00 -0.83
C ILE A 66 -4.72 0.59 -1.36
N PHE A 67 -3.72 0.07 -2.05
CA PHE A 67 -3.66 -1.28 -2.59
C PHE A 67 -2.79 -2.15 -1.69
N TRP A 68 -3.40 -3.05 -0.93
CA TRP A 68 -2.68 -4.03 -0.12
C TRP A 68 -2.54 -5.34 -0.90
N ILE A 69 -1.32 -5.68 -1.31
CA ILE A 69 -1.05 -6.83 -2.18
C ILE A 69 -0.22 -7.86 -1.40
N ASP A 70 -0.77 -9.07 -1.28
CA ASP A 70 0.02 -10.22 -0.86
C ASP A 70 0.90 -10.68 -2.03
N ALA A 71 2.18 -10.29 -1.99
CA ALA A 71 3.17 -10.65 -3.00
C ALA A 71 3.98 -11.91 -2.67
N SER A 72 3.46 -12.81 -1.82
CA SER A 72 4.14 -14.06 -1.45
C SER A 72 4.29 -15.06 -2.60
N SER A 73 3.49 -14.94 -3.67
CA SER A 73 3.56 -15.76 -4.87
C SER A 73 2.92 -15.03 -6.05
N GLU A 74 3.22 -15.44 -7.29
CA GLU A 74 2.53 -14.91 -8.48
C GLU A 74 1.01 -15.13 -8.41
N HIS A 75 0.57 -16.26 -7.85
CA HIS A 75 -0.85 -16.57 -7.68
C HIS A 75 -1.56 -15.60 -6.73
N THR A 76 -0.93 -15.26 -5.60
CA THR A 76 -1.51 -14.31 -4.64
C THR A 76 -1.52 -12.88 -5.18
N ILE A 77 -0.54 -12.49 -6.00
CA ILE A 77 -0.54 -11.22 -6.74
C ILE A 77 -1.72 -11.16 -7.71
N ASP A 78 -1.89 -12.17 -8.56
CA ASP A 78 -2.99 -12.24 -9.54
C ASP A 78 -4.36 -12.18 -8.85
N LEU A 79 -4.51 -12.93 -7.75
CA LEU A 79 -5.74 -12.89 -6.95
C LEU A 79 -6.02 -11.49 -6.39
N CYS A 80 -5.00 -10.79 -5.88
CA CYS A 80 -5.15 -9.43 -5.38
C CYS A 80 -5.55 -8.44 -6.50
N LEU A 81 -4.91 -8.54 -7.67
CA LEU A 81 -5.21 -7.68 -8.82
C LEU A 81 -6.62 -7.92 -9.36
N LYS A 82 -7.09 -9.17 -9.44
CA LYS A 82 -8.48 -9.51 -9.78
C LYS A 82 -9.48 -8.92 -8.77
N GLN A 83 -9.15 -8.97 -7.48
CA GLN A 83 -9.99 -8.37 -6.45
C GLN A 83 -10.02 -6.83 -6.54
N ILE A 84 -8.93 -6.19 -6.96
CA ILE A 84 -8.89 -4.76 -7.26
C ILE A 84 -9.81 -4.47 -8.45
N ALA A 85 -9.66 -5.19 -9.57
CA ALA A 85 -10.52 -5.04 -10.75
C ALA A 85 -12.02 -5.11 -10.38
N LEU A 86 -12.41 -6.13 -9.61
CA LEU A 86 -13.78 -6.29 -9.11
C LEU A 86 -14.24 -5.12 -8.23
N LYS A 87 -13.38 -4.65 -7.31
CA LYS A 87 -13.68 -3.52 -6.43
C LYS A 87 -14.00 -2.24 -7.21
N TYR A 88 -13.28 -2.01 -8.31
CA TYR A 88 -13.47 -0.84 -9.18
C TYR A 88 -14.41 -1.11 -10.36
N LYS A 89 -15.21 -2.20 -10.29
CA LYS A 89 -16.22 -2.58 -11.30
C LYS A 89 -15.65 -2.73 -12.71
N MET A 90 -14.40 -3.14 -12.82
CA MET A 90 -13.83 -3.55 -14.09
C MET A 90 -14.23 -4.99 -14.43
N ASP A 91 -13.95 -5.41 -15.65
CA ASP A 91 -14.13 -6.80 -16.05
C ASP A 91 -13.17 -7.71 -15.25
N ALA A 92 -13.74 -8.74 -14.62
CA ALA A 92 -13.02 -9.73 -13.81
C ALA A 92 -12.07 -10.61 -14.64
N ALA A 93 -12.30 -10.70 -15.95
CA ALA A 93 -11.46 -11.41 -16.89
C ALA A 93 -10.26 -10.58 -17.39
N LEU A 94 -10.12 -9.32 -16.93
CA LEU A 94 -8.99 -8.49 -17.33
C LEU A 94 -7.66 -9.12 -16.94
N PRO A 95 -6.66 -9.08 -17.84
CA PRO A 95 -5.29 -9.43 -17.49
C PRO A 95 -4.77 -8.54 -16.35
N ALA A 96 -3.93 -9.11 -15.47
CA ALA A 96 -3.23 -8.39 -14.41
C ALA A 96 -2.55 -7.09 -14.90
N LYS A 97 -1.98 -7.13 -16.11
CA LYS A 97 -1.34 -5.98 -16.75
C LYS A 97 -2.29 -4.78 -16.90
N SER A 98 -3.54 -5.01 -17.32
CA SER A 98 -4.52 -3.94 -17.51
C SER A 98 -4.89 -3.28 -16.17
N VAL A 99 -4.95 -4.06 -15.08
CA VAL A 99 -5.15 -3.53 -13.73
C VAL A 99 -3.97 -2.66 -13.31
N LEU A 100 -2.74 -3.09 -13.58
CA LEU A 100 -1.52 -2.32 -13.26
C LEU A 100 -1.42 -1.03 -14.06
N GLU A 101 -1.76 -1.05 -15.36
CA GLU A 101 -1.83 0.15 -16.20
C GLU A 101 -2.87 1.14 -15.65
N TRP A 102 -4.04 0.64 -15.24
CA TRP A 102 -5.05 1.49 -14.60
C TRP A 102 -4.58 2.07 -13.27
N ILE A 103 -3.84 1.31 -12.43
CA ILE A 103 -3.26 1.87 -11.21
C ILE A 103 -2.23 2.95 -11.56
N ALA A 104 -1.43 2.73 -12.60
CA ALA A 104 -0.36 3.65 -13.00
C ALA A 104 -0.87 4.99 -13.53
N ASP A 105 -2.08 5.03 -14.10
CA ASP A 105 -2.74 6.24 -14.61
C ASP A 105 -3.40 7.09 -13.50
N ARG A 106 -3.39 6.61 -12.24
CA ARG A 106 -3.95 7.33 -11.09
C ARG A 106 -2.87 8.14 -10.38
N ASP A 107 -3.30 9.24 -9.80
CA ASP A 107 -2.49 10.05 -8.89
C ASP A 107 -2.63 9.60 -7.44
N ASP A 108 -1.60 9.88 -6.64
CA ASP A 108 -1.65 9.79 -5.17
C ASP A 108 -2.17 8.45 -4.62
N TRP A 109 -1.87 7.32 -5.26
CA TRP A 109 -2.10 6.00 -4.67
C TRP A 109 -0.92 5.51 -3.84
N LEU A 110 -1.21 4.60 -2.91
CA LEU A 110 -0.21 3.84 -2.15
C LEU A 110 -0.40 2.35 -2.39
N MET A 111 0.68 1.64 -2.72
CA MET A 111 0.70 0.18 -2.78
C MET A 111 1.62 -0.35 -1.68
N VAL A 112 1.16 -1.35 -0.95
CA VAL A 112 1.90 -2.02 0.12
C VAL A 112 1.88 -3.52 -0.09
#